data_AF-A0A150PQC6-F1
#
_entry.id   AF-A0A150PQC6-F1
#
_cell.length_a   1.000
_cell.length_b   1.000
_cell.length_c   1.000
_cell.angle_alpha   90.00
_cell.angle_beta   90.00
_cell.angle_gamma   90.00
#
_symmetry.space_group_name_H-M   'P 1'
#
loop_
_entity.id
_entity.type
_entity.pdbx_description
1 polymer ?
#
loop_
_entity_poly.entity_id
_entity_poly.type
_entity_poly.pdbx_seq_one_letter_code
_entity_poly.pdbx_strand_id
1 'polypeptide(L)'
;MISVAVKVETECGTCRMPMPVNTLAREVGCQSCGRPTSIGVDVWQALLRDPLYNGPRLLPKEVRRGSAAKLSVAYIRRAPSCQGCEKEIPAASIGEVLEQAMLRCDRCAVQTWVRAVPTELARALPNITHLVGEAPDRLAGAPALEAEPATFPCPQCGSPIGFDGASRTCTCRFCDASVHVPDQFIYRGRRNVVAHWYLCFHASVTVRAPAAQAVAAGLFDWEELPEAAVDEEGNLYCAATQSRWFFDENGRLQQKTDHVLWSLDPSLSIRWIHRDRPEPARFLGCVKDMLVVLGAESSPPLRLSSTTGNPVEAVGFAALSNELAEIEHRLLACYPDGSLVFEKNGNLRRVAPSGAEMSVWPHSAPGNKVDDESLWSLSSLADCPVTVPSSLTGMHCGPDGSLYLQEATMVARFDVTGRKVYCVELGNNPADRRSRSLGADLAGNLYVIRSDRLVQVGAAGGQNVVLLAERDTLPRAKMIIAACPDGSFWLFGEKGLAWKLAPGGRLLFASEKEPRPKNPSRDEVVQQHVDTTTEMLKVRAQAEVENMQRVYGELERQKREREGRANIVSWIFMLVFFLALAAYKACG
;
A
#
# COMPACT_ATOMS: atom_id res chain seq x y z
N MET A 1 -12.44 13.70 -2.30
CA MET A 1 -12.41 12.58 -3.27
C MET A 1 -11.02 11.95 -3.20
N ILE A 2 -10.91 10.62 -3.20
CA ILE A 2 -9.62 9.93 -3.37
C ILE A 2 -9.52 9.48 -4.83
N SER A 3 -8.32 9.53 -5.40
CA SER A 3 -8.06 9.03 -6.75
C SER A 3 -6.76 8.27 -6.86
N VAL A 4 -6.73 7.31 -7.77
CA VAL A 4 -5.57 6.47 -8.09
C VAL A 4 -5.30 6.63 -9.58
N ALA A 5 -4.13 7.14 -9.92
CA ALA A 5 -3.67 7.14 -11.30
C ALA A 5 -3.20 5.73 -11.66
N VAL A 6 -3.71 5.19 -12.75
CA VAL A 6 -3.33 3.89 -13.32
C VAL A 6 -2.73 4.10 -14.71
N LYS A 7 -1.69 3.31 -15.00
CA LYS A 7 -1.00 3.26 -16.27
C LYS A 7 -1.00 1.80 -16.72
N VAL A 8 -1.71 1.48 -17.80
CA VAL A 8 -1.90 0.09 -18.25
C VAL A 8 -1.24 -0.13 -19.61
N GLU A 9 -0.48 -1.21 -19.70
CA GLU A 9 0.26 -1.63 -20.90
C GLU A 9 -0.06 -3.10 -21.21
N THR A 10 -0.06 -3.46 -22.49
CA THR A 10 -0.21 -4.85 -22.97
C THR A 10 0.65 -5.08 -24.21
N GLU A 11 0.72 -6.31 -24.72
CA GLU A 11 1.42 -6.63 -25.97
C GLU A 11 0.45 -7.08 -27.05
N CYS A 12 0.65 -6.62 -28.29
CA CYS A 12 -0.14 -7.11 -29.42
C CYS A 12 0.12 -8.60 -29.66
N GLY A 13 -0.91 -9.43 -29.55
CA GLY A 13 -0.80 -10.87 -29.83
C GLY A 13 -0.32 -11.22 -31.25
N THR A 14 -0.47 -10.30 -32.22
CA THR A 14 0.03 -10.47 -33.59
C THR A 14 1.46 -9.95 -33.77
N CYS A 15 1.68 -8.64 -33.64
CA CYS A 15 2.96 -8.03 -34.00
C CYS A 15 3.92 -7.83 -32.81
N ARG A 16 3.56 -8.29 -31.61
CA ARG A 16 4.36 -8.24 -30.36
C ARG A 16 4.84 -6.85 -29.93
N MET A 17 4.30 -5.80 -30.55
CA MET A 17 4.59 -4.43 -30.15
C MET A 17 3.83 -4.09 -28.86
N PRO A 18 4.44 -3.34 -27.92
CA PRO A 18 3.75 -2.85 -26.74
C PRO A 18 2.62 -1.89 -27.14
N MET A 19 1.52 -1.97 -26.40
CA MET A 19 0.27 -1.26 -26.64
C MET A 19 -0.17 -0.52 -25.37
N PRO A 20 -0.37 0.80 -25.42
CA PRO A 20 -1.00 1.55 -24.34
C PRO A 20 -2.48 1.17 -24.21
N VAL A 21 -2.94 0.99 -22.97
CA VAL A 21 -4.36 0.84 -22.63
C VAL A 21 -4.77 2.05 -21.81
N ASN A 22 -4.97 3.16 -22.52
CA ASN A 22 -5.31 4.47 -21.93
C ASN A 22 -6.81 4.62 -21.63
N THR A 23 -7.58 3.52 -21.60
CA THR A 23 -9.04 3.55 -21.38
C THR A 23 -9.54 2.19 -20.90
N LEU A 24 -10.55 2.18 -20.02
CA LEU A 24 -11.28 1.00 -19.58
C LEU A 24 -12.31 0.62 -20.66
N ALA A 25 -11.85 -0.18 -21.63
CA ALA A 25 -12.63 -0.67 -22.76
C ALA A 25 -12.57 -2.20 -22.88
N ARG A 26 -13.56 -2.78 -23.57
CA ARG A 26 -13.62 -4.22 -23.89
C ARG A 26 -12.65 -4.64 -24.99
N GLU A 27 -12.25 -3.70 -25.84
CA GLU A 27 -11.30 -3.94 -26.93
C GLU A 27 -10.33 -2.77 -27.06
N VAL A 28 -9.07 -3.08 -27.39
CA VAL A 28 -8.05 -2.08 -27.72
C VAL A 28 -7.41 -2.38 -29.08
N GLY A 29 -7.43 -1.39 -29.98
CA GLY A 29 -6.81 -1.49 -31.29
C GLY A 29 -5.29 -1.42 -31.22
N CYS A 30 -4.59 -2.40 -31.78
CA CYS A 30 -3.14 -2.32 -31.93
C CYS A 30 -2.79 -1.19 -32.89
N GLN A 31 -2.13 -0.15 -32.39
CA GLN A 31 -1.79 1.00 -33.23
C GLN A 31 -0.78 0.65 -34.35
N SER A 32 0.06 -0.38 -34.15
CA SER A 32 1.04 -0.81 -35.16
C SER A 32 0.39 -1.62 -36.31
N CYS A 33 -0.49 -2.59 -36.02
CA CYS A 33 -1.05 -3.50 -37.03
C CYS A 33 -2.57 -3.38 -37.25
N GLY A 34 -3.24 -2.46 -36.56
CA GLY A 34 -4.69 -2.23 -36.63
C GLY A 34 -5.57 -3.28 -35.93
N ARG A 35 -5.05 -4.48 -35.63
CA ARG A 35 -5.86 -5.59 -35.08
C ARG A 35 -6.37 -5.26 -33.67
N PRO A 36 -7.66 -5.48 -33.37
CA PRO A 36 -8.20 -5.36 -32.02
C PRO A 36 -7.65 -6.47 -31.12
N THR A 37 -7.59 -6.19 -29.82
CA THR A 37 -7.32 -7.15 -28.74
C THR A 37 -8.43 -7.01 -27.71
N SER A 38 -9.20 -8.07 -27.48
CA SER A 38 -10.25 -8.09 -26.46
C SER A 38 -9.65 -8.18 -25.05
N ILE A 39 -10.27 -7.49 -24.10
CA ILE A 39 -9.94 -7.52 -22.67
C ILE A 39 -11.22 -7.89 -21.93
N GLY A 40 -11.23 -9.09 -21.33
CA GLY A 40 -12.37 -9.60 -20.57
C GLY A 40 -12.63 -8.81 -19.28
N VAL A 41 -13.87 -8.86 -18.79
CA VAL A 41 -14.27 -8.20 -17.53
C VAL A 41 -13.55 -8.83 -16.33
N ASP A 42 -13.35 -10.13 -16.37
CA ASP A 42 -12.52 -10.93 -15.46
C ASP A 42 -11.05 -10.48 -15.46
N VAL A 43 -10.48 -10.24 -16.64
CA VAL A 43 -9.10 -9.73 -16.77
C VAL A 43 -8.99 -8.32 -16.19
N TRP A 44 -9.98 -7.46 -16.43
CA TRP A 44 -10.06 -6.13 -15.82
C TRP A 44 -10.22 -6.20 -14.30
N GLN A 45 -11.05 -7.10 -13.77
CA GLN A 45 -11.19 -7.33 -12.32
C GLN A 45 -9.89 -7.80 -11.69
N ALA A 46 -9.19 -8.75 -12.31
CA ALA A 46 -7.91 -9.25 -11.83
C ALA A 46 -6.83 -8.15 -11.85
N LEU A 47 -6.71 -7.42 -12.96
CA LEU A 47 -5.72 -6.35 -13.14
C LEU A 47 -5.96 -5.17 -12.19
N LEU A 48 -7.22 -4.75 -12.03
CA LEU A 48 -7.57 -3.57 -11.24
C LEU A 48 -7.83 -3.89 -9.77
N ARG A 49 -7.88 -5.16 -9.34
CA ARG A 49 -7.99 -5.58 -7.93
C ARG A 49 -7.00 -4.78 -7.06
N ASP A 50 -5.73 -4.81 -7.43
CA ASP A 50 -4.67 -4.13 -6.69
C ASP A 50 -4.82 -2.60 -6.68
N PRO A 51 -5.00 -1.91 -7.82
CA PRO A 51 -5.39 -0.49 -7.85
C PRO A 51 -6.65 -0.12 -7.07
N LEU A 52 -7.67 -0.98 -7.01
CA LEU A 52 -8.92 -0.77 -6.29
C LEU A 52 -8.74 -0.84 -4.77
N TYR A 53 -8.09 -1.91 -4.30
CA TYR A 53 -7.91 -2.16 -2.86
C TYR A 53 -6.72 -1.38 -2.32
N ASN A 54 -5.54 -1.51 -2.94
CA ASN A 54 -4.30 -0.93 -2.44
C ASN A 54 -4.08 0.51 -2.90
N GLY A 55 -4.56 0.90 -4.09
CA GLY A 55 -4.39 2.25 -4.63
C GLY A 55 -4.80 3.38 -3.67
N PRO A 56 -6.00 3.36 -3.06
CA PRO A 56 -6.41 4.36 -2.07
C PRO A 56 -5.54 4.38 -0.80
N ARG A 57 -4.86 3.27 -0.49
CA ARG A 57 -4.00 3.06 0.68
C ARG A 57 -2.55 3.50 0.46
N LEU A 58 -2.13 3.73 -0.78
CA LEU A 58 -0.76 4.13 -1.11
C LEU A 58 -0.43 5.50 -0.51
N LEU A 59 0.84 5.71 -0.18
CA LEU A 59 1.36 7.05 0.09
C LEU A 59 1.37 7.90 -1.19
N PRO A 60 1.32 9.24 -1.07
CA PRO A 60 1.64 10.12 -2.19
C PRO A 60 3.02 9.77 -2.76
N LYS A 61 3.10 9.58 -4.09
CA LYS A 61 4.31 9.14 -4.83
C LYS A 61 4.72 7.68 -4.67
N GLU A 62 4.08 6.87 -3.84
CA GLU A 62 4.30 5.42 -3.84
C GLU A 62 3.74 4.83 -5.15
N VAL A 63 4.59 4.11 -5.89
CA VAL A 63 4.22 3.42 -7.13
C VAL A 63 4.25 1.93 -6.88
N ARG A 64 3.12 1.25 -7.08
CA ARG A 64 3.03 -0.21 -7.12
C ARG A 64 2.84 -0.68 -8.56
N ARG A 65 3.16 -1.95 -8.80
CA ARG A 65 2.94 -2.62 -10.09
C ARG A 65 2.21 -3.94 -9.86
N GLY A 66 1.39 -4.33 -10.82
CA GLY A 66 0.74 -5.63 -10.90
C GLY A 66 0.61 -6.08 -12.34
N SER A 67 0.18 -7.31 -12.56
CA SER A 67 -0.12 -7.86 -13.88
C SER A 67 -1.26 -8.87 -13.83
N ALA A 68 -1.98 -8.99 -14.94
CA ALA A 68 -2.99 -10.02 -15.14
C ALA A 68 -3.02 -10.40 -16.63
N ALA A 69 -2.92 -11.71 -16.91
CA ALA A 69 -2.69 -12.23 -18.25
C ALA A 69 -1.50 -11.52 -18.96
N LYS A 70 -1.75 -10.81 -20.06
CA LYS A 70 -0.73 -10.04 -20.82
C LYS A 70 -0.70 -8.55 -20.47
N LEU A 71 -1.55 -8.09 -19.56
CA LEU A 71 -1.59 -6.70 -19.13
C LEU A 71 -0.70 -6.50 -17.90
N SER A 72 0.03 -5.39 -17.90
CA SER A 72 0.68 -4.85 -16.72
C SER A 72 0.03 -3.52 -16.33
N VAL A 73 -0.03 -3.26 -15.02
CA VAL A 73 -0.50 -1.99 -14.47
C VAL A 73 0.56 -1.43 -13.55
N ALA A 74 0.88 -0.15 -13.70
CA ALA A 74 1.53 0.65 -12.67
C ALA A 74 0.50 1.61 -12.08
N TYR A 75 0.47 1.77 -10.76
CA TYR A 75 -0.53 2.62 -10.10
C TYR A 75 0.05 3.39 -8.92
N ILE A 76 -0.52 4.57 -8.68
CA ILE A 76 -0.04 5.60 -7.75
C ILE A 76 -1.22 6.41 -7.22
N ARG A 77 -1.24 6.73 -5.92
CA ARG A 77 -2.22 7.68 -5.37
C ARG A 77 -1.81 9.11 -5.73
N ARG A 78 -2.60 9.74 -6.60
CA ARG A 78 -2.42 11.12 -7.08
C ARG A 78 -3.78 11.71 -7.45
N ALA A 79 -3.99 12.99 -7.16
CA ALA A 79 -5.16 13.73 -7.61
C ALA A 79 -5.30 13.71 -9.16
N PRO A 80 -6.52 13.74 -9.73
CA PRO A 80 -6.71 13.71 -11.17
C PRO A 80 -6.13 14.98 -11.78
N SER A 81 -5.42 14.88 -12.91
CA SER A 81 -4.75 16.03 -13.51
C SER A 81 -4.90 16.09 -15.02
N CYS A 82 -4.77 17.30 -15.57
CA CYS A 82 -4.83 17.55 -17.00
C CYS A 82 -3.69 16.84 -17.73
N GLN A 83 -4.02 16.07 -18.76
CA GLN A 83 -3.06 15.33 -19.59
C GLN A 83 -2.03 16.22 -20.32
N GLY A 84 -2.31 17.51 -20.51
CA GLY A 84 -1.43 18.43 -21.22
C GLY A 84 -0.40 19.15 -20.34
N CYS A 85 -0.74 19.50 -19.10
CA CYS A 85 0.12 20.33 -18.23
C CYS A 85 0.17 19.89 -16.76
N GLU A 86 -0.33 18.70 -16.45
CA GLU A 86 -0.34 18.08 -15.12
C GLU A 86 -1.00 18.91 -13.98
N LYS A 87 -1.74 19.97 -14.32
CA LYS A 87 -2.50 20.74 -13.33
C LYS A 87 -3.65 19.90 -12.80
N GLU A 88 -3.81 19.87 -11.48
CA GLU A 88 -4.90 19.17 -10.79
C GLU A 88 -6.28 19.68 -11.25
N ILE A 89 -7.20 18.73 -11.47
CA ILE A 89 -8.59 18.97 -11.83
C ILE A 89 -9.41 18.99 -10.54
N PRO A 90 -10.15 20.07 -10.22
CA PRO A 90 -10.93 20.16 -8.99
C PRO A 90 -11.93 19.01 -8.84
N ALA A 91 -11.95 18.38 -7.66
CA ALA A 91 -12.83 17.26 -7.37
C ALA A 91 -14.33 17.60 -7.48
N ALA A 92 -14.71 18.88 -7.27
CA ALA A 92 -16.06 19.38 -7.47
C ALA A 92 -16.50 19.26 -8.94
N SER A 93 -15.67 19.76 -9.87
CA SER A 93 -15.92 19.70 -11.31
C SER A 93 -15.97 18.27 -11.87
N ILE A 94 -15.35 17.30 -11.19
CA ILE A 94 -15.48 15.88 -11.52
C ILE A 94 -16.83 15.34 -11.00
N GLY A 95 -17.22 15.69 -9.77
CA GLY A 95 -18.48 15.26 -9.17
C GLY A 95 -19.76 15.82 -9.83
N GLU A 96 -19.63 16.87 -10.64
CA GLU A 96 -20.72 17.43 -11.46
C GLU A 96 -21.00 16.61 -12.74
N VAL A 97 -20.13 15.66 -13.12
CA VAL A 97 -20.26 14.88 -14.36
C VAL A 97 -21.15 13.65 -14.16
N LEU A 98 -22.44 13.78 -14.47
CA LEU A 98 -23.43 12.70 -14.29
C LEU A 98 -23.17 11.45 -15.15
N GLU A 99 -22.81 11.63 -16.43
CA GLU A 99 -22.56 10.53 -17.36
C GLU A 99 -21.18 10.67 -18.03
N GLN A 100 -20.97 11.72 -18.82
CA GLN A 100 -19.69 12.00 -19.48
C GLN A 100 -19.55 13.48 -19.87
N ALA A 101 -18.32 14.01 -19.83
CA ALA A 101 -17.99 15.39 -20.16
C ALA A 101 -16.52 15.56 -20.58
N MET A 102 -16.23 16.63 -21.33
CA MET A 102 -14.86 17.11 -21.58
C MET A 102 -14.56 18.31 -20.67
N LEU A 103 -13.77 18.11 -19.61
CA LEU A 103 -13.34 19.19 -18.73
C LEU A 103 -12.16 19.95 -19.36
N ARG A 104 -12.33 21.23 -19.66
CA ARG A 104 -11.28 22.08 -20.24
C ARG A 104 -10.32 22.57 -19.15
N CYS A 105 -9.03 22.29 -19.29
CA CYS A 105 -8.01 22.83 -18.39
C CYS A 105 -7.90 24.34 -18.53
N ASP A 106 -7.98 25.07 -17.41
CA ASP A 106 -7.87 26.53 -17.35
C ASP A 106 -6.43 27.04 -17.63
N ARG A 107 -5.40 26.21 -17.43
CA ARG A 107 -3.99 26.57 -17.66
C ARG A 107 -3.52 26.39 -19.10
N CYS A 108 -3.93 25.32 -19.78
CA CYS A 108 -3.42 24.96 -21.12
C CYS A 108 -4.51 24.68 -22.16
N ALA A 109 -5.78 24.91 -21.83
CA ALA A 109 -6.96 24.65 -22.68
C ALA A 109 -7.17 23.19 -23.14
N VAL A 110 -6.26 22.25 -22.85
CA VAL A 110 -6.43 20.82 -23.17
C VAL A 110 -7.65 20.27 -22.45
N GLN A 111 -8.52 19.59 -23.21
CA GLN A 111 -9.69 18.91 -22.69
C GLN A 111 -9.30 17.55 -22.11
N THR A 112 -9.82 17.25 -20.93
CA THR A 112 -9.65 15.95 -20.25
C THR A 112 -11.00 15.27 -20.18
N TRP A 113 -11.09 14.06 -20.73
CA TRP A 113 -12.32 13.26 -20.70
C TRP A 113 -12.63 12.80 -19.28
N VAL A 114 -13.90 12.91 -18.89
CA VAL A 114 -14.43 12.41 -17.62
C VAL A 114 -15.72 11.66 -17.90
N ARG A 115 -15.91 10.49 -17.30
CA ARG A 115 -17.18 9.77 -17.33
C ARG A 115 -17.46 9.04 -16.03
N ALA A 116 -18.73 8.75 -15.77
CA ALA A 116 -19.13 7.79 -14.76
C ALA A 116 -18.65 6.37 -15.14
N VAL A 117 -18.49 5.50 -14.16
CA VAL A 117 -18.19 4.07 -14.42
C VAL A 117 -19.37 3.41 -15.15
N PRO A 118 -19.15 2.71 -16.28
CA PRO A 118 -20.22 1.98 -16.96
C PRO A 118 -20.93 1.02 -16.01
N THR A 119 -22.27 0.99 -16.04
CA THR A 119 -23.10 0.15 -15.16
C THR A 119 -22.73 -1.34 -15.19
N GLU A 120 -22.30 -1.81 -16.37
CA GLU A 120 -21.79 -3.17 -16.62
C GLU A 120 -20.52 -3.49 -15.82
N LEU A 121 -19.66 -2.49 -15.61
CA LEU A 121 -18.38 -2.58 -14.90
C LEU A 121 -18.48 -2.08 -13.45
N ALA A 122 -19.58 -1.44 -13.05
CA ALA A 122 -19.79 -0.96 -11.68
C ALA A 122 -19.71 -2.08 -10.62
N ARG A 123 -20.09 -3.31 -10.96
CA ARG A 123 -19.88 -4.49 -10.09
C ARG A 123 -18.40 -4.92 -10.00
N ALA A 124 -17.64 -4.74 -11.08
CA ALA A 124 -16.22 -5.04 -11.15
C ALA A 124 -15.36 -3.99 -10.42
N LEU A 125 -15.86 -2.75 -10.36
CA LEU A 125 -15.17 -1.56 -9.88
C LEU A 125 -15.90 -0.95 -8.67
N PRO A 126 -16.06 -1.69 -7.56
CA PRO A 126 -16.81 -1.22 -6.40
C PRO A 126 -16.20 0.08 -5.86
N ASN A 127 -17.09 1.02 -5.54
CA ASN A 127 -16.77 2.36 -5.03
C ASN A 127 -16.05 3.32 -5.99
N ILE A 128 -15.78 2.96 -7.25
CA ILE A 128 -15.39 3.98 -8.23
C ILE A 128 -16.65 4.70 -8.72
N THR A 129 -16.57 6.02 -8.79
CA THR A 129 -17.62 6.90 -9.32
C THR A 129 -17.33 7.33 -10.75
N HIS A 130 -16.11 7.84 -10.96
CA HIS A 130 -15.69 8.44 -12.23
C HIS A 130 -14.35 7.88 -12.69
N LEU A 131 -14.16 7.93 -14.00
CA LEU A 131 -12.93 7.68 -14.71
C LEU A 131 -12.52 9.01 -15.35
N VAL A 132 -11.27 9.44 -15.13
CA VAL A 132 -10.78 10.76 -15.59
C VAL A 132 -9.50 10.57 -16.40
N GLY A 133 -9.38 11.29 -17.52
CA GLY A 133 -8.18 11.27 -18.35
C GLY A 133 -8.03 10.04 -19.25
N GLU A 134 -9.08 9.23 -19.39
CA GLU A 134 -9.11 8.16 -20.37
C GLU A 134 -9.08 8.71 -21.80
N ALA A 135 -8.54 7.92 -22.73
CA ALA A 135 -8.83 8.12 -24.14
C ALA A 135 -10.32 7.86 -24.41
N PRO A 136 -11.03 8.75 -25.12
CA PRO A 136 -12.44 8.54 -25.44
C PRO A 136 -12.61 7.27 -26.28
N ASP A 137 -13.62 6.47 -25.96
CA ASP A 137 -13.89 5.22 -26.65
C ASP A 137 -14.39 5.49 -28.08
N ARG A 138 -13.59 5.11 -29.06
CA ARG A 138 -13.91 5.27 -30.49
C ARG A 138 -15.10 4.42 -30.94
N LEU A 139 -15.43 3.35 -30.23
CA LEU A 139 -16.60 2.52 -30.53
C LEU A 139 -17.90 3.13 -29.96
N ALA A 140 -17.81 3.98 -28.94
CA ALA A 140 -18.95 4.69 -28.35
C ALA A 140 -19.39 5.94 -29.13
N GLY A 141 -19.00 6.06 -30.41
CA GLY A 141 -19.36 7.19 -31.27
C GLY A 141 -18.60 8.49 -30.99
N ALA A 142 -17.54 8.47 -30.18
CA ALA A 142 -16.68 9.62 -30.01
C ALA A 142 -16.02 10.02 -31.36
N PRO A 143 -15.99 11.32 -31.72
CA PRO A 143 -15.37 11.74 -32.97
C PRO A 143 -13.90 11.32 -32.99
N ALA A 144 -13.48 10.73 -34.09
CA ALA A 144 -12.09 10.31 -34.26
C ALA A 144 -11.20 11.57 -34.19
N LEU A 145 -10.39 11.67 -33.14
CA LEU A 145 -9.28 12.62 -33.10
C LEU A 145 -8.41 12.39 -34.34
N GLU A 146 -8.42 13.35 -35.25
CA GLU A 146 -7.51 13.40 -36.39
C GLU A 146 -6.09 13.33 -35.83
N ALA A 147 -5.35 12.28 -36.19
CA ALA A 147 -3.98 12.14 -35.74
C ALA A 147 -3.15 13.24 -36.39
N GLU A 148 -2.39 14.02 -35.61
CA GLU A 148 -1.43 14.98 -36.18
C GLU A 148 -0.51 14.24 -37.16
N PRO A 149 -0.50 14.61 -38.45
CA PRO A 149 0.20 13.84 -39.46
C PRO A 149 1.70 13.94 -39.24
N ALA A 150 2.34 12.81 -38.93
CA ALA A 150 3.78 12.78 -38.68
C ALA A 150 4.54 13.14 -39.97
N THR A 151 5.38 14.17 -39.94
CA THR A 151 6.15 14.57 -41.13
C THR A 151 7.51 13.89 -41.19
N PHE A 152 7.89 13.41 -42.37
CA PHE A 152 9.24 12.91 -42.65
C PHE A 152 9.77 13.43 -43.99
N PRO A 153 11.10 13.64 -44.16
CA PRO A 153 11.65 14.20 -45.39
C PRO A 153 11.55 13.20 -46.55
N CYS A 154 11.18 13.70 -47.73
CA CYS A 154 11.18 12.94 -48.96
C CYS A 154 12.61 12.48 -49.33
N PRO A 155 12.86 11.19 -49.62
CA PRO A 155 14.17 10.71 -50.04
C PRO A 155 14.59 11.20 -51.44
N GLN A 156 13.67 11.74 -52.25
CA GLN A 156 13.95 12.28 -53.58
C GLN A 156 14.27 13.78 -53.57
N CYS A 157 13.51 14.61 -52.83
CA CYS A 157 13.64 16.07 -52.86
C CYS A 157 13.82 16.75 -51.49
N GLY A 158 13.86 15.99 -50.38
CA GLY A 158 13.98 16.52 -49.02
C GLY A 158 12.71 17.12 -48.42
N SER A 159 11.72 17.51 -49.24
CA SER A 159 10.48 18.14 -48.78
C SER A 159 9.70 17.28 -47.77
N PRO A 160 9.05 17.89 -46.75
CA PRO A 160 8.30 17.14 -45.75
C PRO A 160 7.06 16.46 -46.35
N ILE A 161 6.91 15.17 -46.08
CA ILE A 161 5.75 14.35 -46.42
C ILE A 161 4.97 14.09 -45.14
N GLY A 162 3.70 14.49 -45.10
CA GLY A 162 2.78 14.13 -44.02
C GLY A 162 2.34 12.68 -44.12
N PHE A 163 2.44 11.94 -43.03
CA PHE A 163 1.99 10.57 -42.88
C PHE A 163 0.75 10.54 -41.97
N ASP A 164 -0.39 10.23 -42.57
CA ASP A 164 -1.70 10.03 -41.91
C ASP A 164 -1.81 8.69 -41.15
N GLY A 165 -0.80 7.84 -41.27
CA GLY A 165 -0.80 6.49 -40.75
C GLY A 165 -1.49 5.46 -41.65
N ALA A 166 -2.34 5.84 -42.60
CA ALA A 166 -3.26 4.92 -43.29
C ALA A 166 -2.55 4.02 -44.30
N SER A 167 -1.63 4.58 -45.09
CA SER A 167 -0.92 3.88 -46.17
C SER A 167 0.58 3.76 -45.92
N ARG A 168 1.20 2.62 -46.28
CA ARG A 168 2.67 2.46 -46.29
C ARG A 168 3.36 3.25 -47.39
N THR A 169 2.62 3.79 -48.35
CA THR A 169 3.11 4.65 -49.43
C THR A 169 2.40 6.01 -49.39
N CYS A 170 3.18 7.08 -49.43
CA CYS A 170 2.71 8.46 -49.46
C CYS A 170 3.28 9.16 -50.70
N THR A 171 2.44 9.92 -51.42
CA THR A 171 2.90 10.73 -52.55
C THR A 171 3.49 12.04 -52.04
N CYS A 172 4.73 12.37 -52.44
CA CYS A 172 5.33 13.65 -52.09
C CYS A 172 4.69 14.78 -52.91
N ARG A 173 4.02 15.74 -52.25
CA ARG A 173 3.34 16.87 -52.91
C ARG A 173 4.25 17.85 -53.68
N PHE A 174 5.56 17.66 -53.66
CA PHE A 174 6.55 18.54 -54.30
C PHE A 174 7.21 17.93 -55.55
N CYS A 175 7.33 16.61 -55.63
CA CYS A 175 7.99 15.91 -56.74
C CYS A 175 7.21 14.70 -57.25
N ASP A 176 6.00 14.49 -56.75
CA ASP A 176 5.07 13.39 -57.02
C ASP A 176 5.64 11.97 -56.85
N ALA A 177 6.83 11.84 -56.24
CA ALA A 177 7.42 10.55 -55.91
C ALA A 177 6.52 9.78 -54.93
N SER A 178 6.19 8.53 -55.28
CA SER A 178 5.60 7.57 -54.35
C SER A 178 6.68 7.09 -53.38
N VAL A 179 6.58 7.52 -52.13
CA VAL A 179 7.58 7.26 -51.09
C VAL A 179 7.04 6.20 -50.13
N HIS A 180 7.77 5.09 -50.01
CA HIS A 180 7.49 4.12 -48.95
C HIS A 180 7.91 4.72 -47.60
N VAL A 181 6.97 4.77 -46.65
CA VAL A 181 7.19 5.29 -45.30
C VAL A 181 8.18 4.35 -44.59
N PRO A 182 9.29 4.84 -44.03
CA PRO A 182 10.21 3.99 -43.28
C PRO A 182 9.53 3.45 -42.01
N ASP A 183 9.79 2.19 -41.65
CA ASP A 183 9.16 1.52 -40.50
C ASP A 183 9.25 2.35 -39.20
N GLN A 184 10.37 3.04 -38.97
CA GLN A 184 10.54 3.96 -37.82
C GLN A 184 9.50 5.09 -37.74
N PHE A 185 8.97 5.57 -38.87
CA PHE A 185 7.89 6.57 -38.91
C PHE A 185 6.51 5.92 -38.78
N ILE A 186 6.32 4.72 -39.34
CA ILE A 186 5.13 3.89 -39.09
C ILE A 186 4.95 3.63 -37.59
N TYR A 187 6.05 3.36 -36.87
CA TYR A 187 6.02 3.15 -35.43
C TYR A 187 6.00 4.43 -34.58
N ARG A 188 6.36 5.60 -35.12
CA ARG A 188 6.30 6.89 -34.39
C ARG A 188 4.96 7.61 -34.55
N GLY A 189 4.47 7.77 -35.79
CA GLY A 189 3.26 8.55 -36.09
C GLY A 189 1.94 7.94 -35.60
N ARG A 190 1.97 6.72 -35.07
CA ARG A 190 0.78 6.03 -34.56
C ARG A 190 0.81 5.70 -33.06
N ARG A 191 1.92 5.86 -32.33
CA ARG A 191 1.97 5.47 -30.90
C ARG A 191 1.38 6.56 -30.02
N ASN A 192 0.22 6.27 -29.43
CA ASN A 192 -0.16 6.91 -28.18
C ASN A 192 0.95 6.62 -27.16
N VAL A 193 1.38 7.64 -26.43
CA VAL A 193 2.18 7.40 -25.23
C VAL A 193 1.24 6.77 -24.19
N VAL A 194 1.76 5.82 -23.42
CA VAL A 194 1.00 5.22 -22.32
C VAL A 194 0.78 6.30 -21.25
N ALA A 195 -0.47 6.69 -21.06
CA ALA A 195 -0.87 7.80 -20.22
C ALA A 195 -1.46 7.31 -18.88
N HIS A 196 -1.43 8.18 -17.87
CA HIS A 196 -2.17 7.94 -16.64
C HIS A 196 -3.64 8.29 -16.85
N TRP A 197 -4.55 7.38 -16.53
CA TRP A 197 -5.97 7.68 -16.30
C TRP A 197 -6.30 7.41 -14.83
N TYR A 198 -7.38 8.00 -14.31
CA TYR A 198 -7.62 8.05 -12.87
C TYR A 198 -8.92 7.36 -12.48
N LEU A 199 -8.81 6.45 -11.50
CA LEU A 199 -9.91 5.83 -10.78
C LEU A 199 -10.34 6.78 -9.66
N CYS A 200 -11.55 7.36 -9.71
CA CYS A 200 -12.04 8.33 -8.72
C CYS A 200 -13.07 7.70 -7.77
N PHE A 201 -12.74 7.61 -6.48
CA PHE A 201 -13.50 6.86 -5.49
C PHE A 201 -14.64 7.69 -4.87
N HIS A 202 -15.77 7.04 -4.61
CA HIS A 202 -16.97 7.65 -4.03
C HIS A 202 -16.67 8.26 -2.66
N ALA A 203 -17.35 9.36 -2.34
CA ALA A 203 -17.21 10.01 -1.06
C ALA A 203 -17.57 9.08 0.11
N SER A 204 -18.38 8.02 -0.04
CA SER A 204 -18.63 7.07 1.07
C SER A 204 -17.38 6.31 1.52
N VAL A 205 -16.37 6.11 0.65
CA VAL A 205 -15.04 5.59 1.03
C VAL A 205 -14.31 6.56 1.98
N THR A 206 -14.76 7.82 2.04
CA THR A 206 -14.21 8.90 2.90
C THR A 206 -15.16 9.38 4.00
N VAL A 207 -16.48 9.23 3.84
CA VAL A 207 -17.54 9.76 4.73
C VAL A 207 -17.95 8.73 5.80
N ARG A 208 -17.64 7.45 5.58
CA ARG A 208 -17.41 6.46 6.64
C ARG A 208 -16.11 5.73 6.33
N ALA A 209 -15.08 5.78 7.15
CA ALA A 209 -14.72 6.70 8.22
C ALA A 209 -13.18 6.66 8.23
N PRO A 210 -12.47 7.60 8.86
CA PRO A 210 -11.02 7.45 9.00
C PRO A 210 -10.65 6.11 9.67
N ALA A 211 -11.45 5.70 10.67
CA ALA A 211 -11.51 4.35 11.26
C ALA A 211 -11.66 3.21 10.23
N ALA A 212 -12.69 3.27 9.39
CA ALA A 212 -12.96 2.24 8.40
C ALA A 212 -11.89 2.22 7.29
N GLN A 213 -11.26 3.36 6.98
CA GLN A 213 -10.09 3.40 6.10
C GLN A 213 -8.88 2.74 6.75
N ALA A 214 -8.63 2.96 8.04
CA ALA A 214 -7.54 2.34 8.77
C ALA A 214 -7.71 0.81 8.87
N VAL A 215 -8.93 0.32 9.15
CA VAL A 215 -9.25 -1.12 9.11
C VAL A 215 -9.21 -1.68 7.69
N ALA A 216 -9.86 -1.03 6.72
CA ALA A 216 -9.81 -1.47 5.34
C ALA A 216 -8.40 -1.40 4.74
N ALA A 217 -7.50 -0.54 5.25
CA ALA A 217 -6.10 -0.48 4.84
C ALA A 217 -5.24 -1.63 5.40
N GLY A 218 -5.85 -2.51 6.20
CA GLY A 218 -5.18 -3.59 6.88
C GLY A 218 -4.18 -3.10 7.93
N LEU A 219 -4.37 -1.92 8.52
CA LEU A 219 -3.52 -1.48 9.64
C LEU A 219 -3.71 -2.40 10.85
N PHE A 220 -4.91 -2.97 10.98
CA PHE A 220 -5.38 -3.86 12.04
C PHE A 220 -5.35 -5.34 11.65
N ASP A 221 -4.35 -5.77 10.86
CA ASP A 221 -4.17 -7.17 10.41
C ASP A 221 -2.88 -7.81 10.98
N TRP A 222 -2.52 -7.47 12.21
CA TRP A 222 -1.40 -8.09 12.92
C TRP A 222 -1.78 -9.42 13.58
N GLU A 223 -0.81 -10.32 13.71
CA GLU A 223 -1.00 -11.58 14.46
C GLU A 223 -0.66 -11.37 15.95
N GLU A 224 0.53 -10.83 16.22
CA GLU A 224 1.06 -10.55 17.56
C GLU A 224 0.74 -9.12 18.04
N LEU A 225 0.94 -8.85 19.33
CA LEU A 225 0.73 -7.52 19.90
C LEU A 225 1.66 -6.47 19.25
N PRO A 226 1.14 -5.35 18.71
CA PRO A 226 1.97 -4.28 18.15
C PRO A 226 2.66 -3.43 19.22
N GLU A 227 3.74 -2.73 18.88
CA GLU A 227 4.21 -1.62 19.72
C GLU A 227 3.43 -0.34 19.40
N ALA A 228 2.98 0.38 20.42
CA ALA A 228 2.14 1.57 20.28
C ALA A 228 2.64 2.76 21.13
N ALA A 229 2.47 3.97 20.60
CA ALA A 229 2.79 5.23 21.26
C ALA A 229 1.83 6.34 20.80
N VAL A 230 1.69 7.40 21.58
CA VAL A 230 0.88 8.59 21.23
C VAL A 230 1.71 9.85 21.50
N ASP A 231 1.53 10.91 20.72
CA ASP A 231 2.18 12.23 20.94
C ASP A 231 1.29 13.24 21.69
N GLU A 232 1.82 14.44 21.92
CA GLU A 232 1.15 15.57 22.60
C GLU A 232 -0.13 16.01 21.87
N GLU A 233 -0.23 15.79 20.56
CA GLU A 233 -1.41 16.08 19.74
C GLU A 233 -2.44 14.93 19.71
N GLY A 234 -2.13 13.78 20.31
CA GLY A 234 -3.01 12.61 20.33
C GLY A 234 -2.97 11.75 19.06
N ASN A 235 -2.00 11.95 18.18
CA ASN A 235 -1.76 11.05 17.04
C ASN A 235 -1.25 9.70 17.57
N LEU A 236 -1.85 8.61 17.10
CA LEU A 236 -1.39 7.26 17.38
C LEU A 236 -0.25 6.90 16.41
N TYR A 237 0.77 6.24 16.95
CA TYR A 237 1.82 5.55 16.22
C TYR A 237 1.76 4.07 16.59
N CYS A 238 1.90 3.20 15.60
CA CYS A 238 1.82 1.77 15.81
C CYS A 238 2.78 1.02 14.89
N ALA A 239 3.56 0.12 15.46
CA ALA A 239 4.48 -0.78 14.77
C ALA A 239 3.97 -2.21 14.94
N ALA A 240 3.70 -2.90 13.84
CA ALA A 240 2.97 -4.15 13.82
C ALA A 240 3.64 -5.17 12.90
N THR A 241 3.56 -6.44 13.26
CA THR A 241 3.99 -7.57 12.42
C THR A 241 2.77 -8.18 11.74
N GLN A 242 2.76 -8.16 10.41
CA GLN A 242 1.66 -8.64 9.56
C GLN A 242 2.11 -9.85 8.74
N SER A 243 1.27 -10.87 8.67
CA SER A 243 1.53 -12.08 7.88
C SER A 243 0.65 -12.10 6.63
N ARG A 244 1.25 -12.34 5.46
CA ARG A 244 0.51 -12.60 4.21
C ARG A 244 1.05 -13.83 3.48
N TRP A 245 0.14 -14.59 2.88
CA TRP A 245 0.49 -15.69 1.98
C TRP A 245 0.70 -15.17 0.56
N PHE A 246 1.78 -15.60 -0.08
CA PHE A 246 2.09 -15.27 -1.49
C PHE A 246 2.75 -16.46 -2.18
N PHE A 247 2.79 -16.44 -3.51
CA PHE A 247 3.57 -17.39 -4.29
C PHE A 247 4.91 -16.77 -4.69
N ASP A 248 6.01 -17.50 -4.44
CA ASP A 248 7.34 -17.10 -4.91
C ASP A 248 7.53 -17.35 -6.42
N GLU A 249 8.68 -16.93 -6.96
CA GLU A 249 9.01 -17.08 -8.39
C GLU A 249 9.03 -18.55 -8.86
N ASN A 250 9.13 -19.51 -7.94
CA ASN A 250 9.11 -20.94 -8.22
C ASN A 250 7.69 -21.54 -8.08
N GLY A 251 6.67 -20.72 -7.86
CA GLY A 251 5.31 -21.19 -7.61
C GLY A 251 5.14 -21.92 -6.27
N ARG A 252 6.02 -21.69 -5.29
CA ARG A 252 5.83 -22.21 -3.92
C ARG A 252 5.06 -21.19 -3.09
N LEU A 253 4.08 -21.66 -2.35
CA LEU A 253 3.38 -20.82 -1.37
C LEU A 253 4.30 -20.55 -0.18
N GLN A 254 4.55 -19.28 0.09
CA GLN A 254 5.35 -18.79 1.21
C GLN A 254 4.51 -17.86 2.09
N GLN A 255 4.80 -17.83 3.39
CA GLN A 255 4.31 -16.79 4.28
C GLN A 255 5.35 -15.66 4.29
N LYS A 256 4.98 -14.46 3.85
CA LYS A 256 5.79 -13.26 4.08
C LYS A 256 5.32 -12.59 5.36
N THR A 257 6.27 -12.37 6.25
CA THR A 257 6.12 -11.46 7.36
C THR A 257 6.53 -10.06 6.90
N ASP A 258 5.63 -9.09 6.98
CA ASP A 258 5.93 -7.67 6.79
C ASP A 258 5.91 -6.96 8.15
N HIS A 259 6.96 -6.21 8.43
CA HIS A 259 6.97 -5.30 9.56
C HIS A 259 6.51 -3.93 9.07
N VAL A 260 5.43 -3.42 9.68
CA VAL A 260 4.69 -2.25 9.21
C VAL A 260 4.62 -1.22 10.34
N LEU A 261 4.97 0.02 10.04
CA LEU A 261 4.86 1.15 10.97
C LEU A 261 3.90 2.19 10.37
N TRP A 262 2.94 2.69 11.13
CA TRP A 262 1.97 3.67 10.63
C TRP A 262 1.58 4.68 11.71
N SER A 263 0.98 5.78 11.26
CA SER A 263 0.39 6.79 12.15
C SER A 263 -1.05 7.14 11.77
N LEU A 264 -1.91 7.26 12.78
CA LEU A 264 -3.26 7.82 12.67
C LEU A 264 -3.33 9.14 13.45
N ASP A 265 -4.09 10.10 12.95
CA ASP A 265 -4.46 11.28 13.73
C ASP A 265 -5.58 10.98 14.76
N PRO A 266 -5.96 11.92 15.66
CA PRO A 266 -7.04 11.72 16.62
C PRO A 266 -8.41 11.40 15.98
N SER A 267 -8.65 11.84 14.74
CA SER A 267 -9.85 11.56 13.95
C SER A 267 -9.86 10.14 13.36
N LEU A 268 -8.74 9.43 13.47
CA LEU A 268 -8.42 8.10 12.93
C LEU A 268 -7.95 8.13 11.46
N SER A 269 -7.54 9.28 10.93
CA SER A 269 -7.06 9.40 9.54
C SER A 269 -5.61 8.95 9.40
N ILE A 270 -5.32 8.15 8.38
CA ILE A 270 -3.96 7.68 8.08
C ILE A 270 -3.10 8.87 7.68
N ARG A 271 -2.12 9.21 8.53
CA ARG A 271 -1.12 10.26 8.27
C ARG A 271 -0.03 9.72 7.33
N TRP A 272 0.52 8.56 7.67
CA TRP A 272 1.54 7.87 6.87
C TRP A 272 1.63 6.37 7.24
N ILE A 273 2.29 5.59 6.38
CA ILE A 273 2.51 4.14 6.52
C ILE A 273 3.82 3.73 5.84
N HIS A 274 4.68 3.04 6.57
CA HIS A 274 5.86 2.34 6.06
C HIS A 274 5.62 0.84 6.12
N ARG A 275 5.53 0.20 4.96
CA ARG A 275 5.54 -1.27 4.82
C ARG A 275 6.97 -1.74 4.55
N ASP A 276 7.16 -3.06 4.59
CA ASP A 276 8.41 -3.70 4.17
C ASP A 276 9.65 -3.27 5.01
N ARG A 277 9.49 -2.97 6.32
CA ARG A 277 10.65 -2.80 7.23
C ARG A 277 11.41 -4.13 7.36
N PRO A 278 12.74 -4.10 7.52
CA PRO A 278 13.56 -5.31 7.63
C PRO A 278 13.33 -6.08 8.95
N GLU A 279 12.95 -5.37 10.02
CA GLU A 279 12.80 -5.92 11.37
C GLU A 279 11.52 -5.42 12.05
N PRO A 280 10.95 -6.20 12.99
CA PRO A 280 9.90 -5.74 13.88
C PRO A 280 10.43 -4.66 14.82
N ALA A 281 9.55 -3.75 15.24
CA ALA A 281 9.89 -2.83 16.32
C ALA A 281 9.70 -3.54 17.68
N ARG A 282 10.69 -3.41 18.57
CA ARG A 282 10.57 -3.83 19.99
C ARG A 282 10.14 -2.69 20.90
N PHE A 283 10.33 -1.43 20.49
CA PHE A 283 9.93 -0.26 21.27
C PHE A 283 9.49 0.85 20.36
N LEU A 284 8.44 1.54 20.79
CA LEU A 284 7.95 2.78 20.20
C LEU A 284 7.83 3.85 21.29
N GLY A 285 8.50 4.98 21.07
CA GLY A 285 8.40 6.18 21.92
C GLY A 285 8.24 7.41 21.04
N CYS A 286 7.31 8.30 21.39
CA CYS A 286 7.14 9.57 20.70
C CYS A 286 7.67 10.71 21.54
N VAL A 287 8.28 11.66 20.85
CA VAL A 287 8.86 12.90 21.31
C VAL A 287 8.25 14.00 20.44
N LYS A 288 8.31 15.26 20.87
CA LYS A 288 7.94 16.38 20.03
C LYS A 288 8.62 16.31 18.64
N ASP A 289 7.80 16.33 17.59
CA ASP A 289 8.16 16.20 16.17
C ASP A 289 8.89 14.89 15.75
N MET A 290 9.13 13.93 16.65
CA MET A 290 10.02 12.79 16.42
C MET A 290 9.53 11.48 17.04
N LEU A 291 9.65 10.38 16.30
CA LEU A 291 9.36 9.03 16.76
C LEU A 291 10.67 8.23 16.87
N VAL A 292 10.92 7.63 18.03
CA VAL A 292 12.05 6.73 18.27
C VAL A 292 11.57 5.29 18.16
N VAL A 293 12.18 4.52 17.26
CA VAL A 293 11.83 3.11 16.99
C VAL A 293 13.05 2.23 17.18
N LEU A 294 12.98 1.24 18.08
CA LEU A 294 14.02 0.22 18.23
C LEU A 294 13.66 -1.04 17.44
N GLY A 295 14.63 -1.59 16.71
CA GLY A 295 14.50 -2.86 15.99
C GLY A 295 14.49 -4.08 16.91
N ALA A 296 14.53 -5.27 16.31
CA ALA A 296 14.59 -6.53 17.04
C ALA A 296 16.03 -6.97 17.32
N GLU A 297 16.90 -6.73 16.34
CA GLU A 297 18.32 -7.10 16.32
C GLU A 297 19.19 -5.90 16.73
N SER A 298 20.52 -6.01 16.57
CA SER A 298 21.50 -4.95 16.86
C SER A 298 21.43 -3.75 15.90
N SER A 299 20.33 -3.59 15.15
CA SER A 299 20.09 -2.44 14.27
C SER A 299 20.06 -1.13 15.07
N PRO A 300 20.67 -0.05 14.54
CA PRO A 300 20.72 1.21 15.25
C PRO A 300 19.31 1.81 15.43
N PRO A 301 19.04 2.49 16.57
CA PRO A 301 17.75 3.13 16.82
C PRO A 301 17.35 4.09 15.71
N LEU A 302 16.18 3.85 15.12
CA LEU A 302 15.68 4.63 14.00
C LEU A 302 14.87 5.83 14.51
N ARG A 303 15.27 7.04 14.11
CA ARG A 303 14.56 8.28 14.41
C ARG A 303 13.80 8.73 13.17
N LEU A 304 12.49 8.86 13.32
CA LEU A 304 11.57 9.24 12.26
C LEU A 304 10.87 10.55 12.59
N SER A 305 10.48 11.31 11.57
CA SER A 305 9.63 12.48 11.71
C SER A 305 8.24 12.02 12.14
N SER A 306 7.70 12.55 13.24
CA SER A 306 6.35 12.19 13.70
C SER A 306 5.28 12.56 12.64
N THR A 307 5.50 13.66 11.92
CA THR A 307 4.59 14.17 10.87
C THR A 307 4.67 13.42 9.54
N THR A 308 5.81 12.83 9.16
CA THR A 308 5.97 12.23 7.82
C THR A 308 6.40 10.76 7.81
N GLY A 309 6.80 10.21 8.96
CA GLY A 309 7.37 8.87 9.10
C GLY A 309 8.77 8.68 8.48
N ASN A 310 9.28 9.67 7.74
CA ASN A 310 10.60 9.59 7.10
C ASN A 310 11.74 9.67 8.14
N PRO A 311 12.90 9.03 7.87
CA PRO A 311 14.08 9.17 8.71
C PRO A 311 14.52 10.61 8.89
N VAL A 312 14.91 10.96 10.11
CA VAL A 312 15.55 12.24 10.45
C VAL A 312 17.03 11.98 10.66
N GLU A 313 17.89 12.73 9.96
CA GLU A 313 19.34 12.64 10.15
C GLU A 313 19.70 12.98 11.60
N ALA A 314 20.30 12.03 12.30
CA ALA A 314 20.64 12.19 13.71
C ALA A 314 21.87 11.38 14.11
N VAL A 315 22.91 12.10 14.54
CA VAL A 315 24.00 11.55 15.34
C VAL A 315 23.47 11.41 16.77
N GLY A 316 23.23 10.19 17.26
CA GLY A 316 22.68 10.08 18.61
C GLY A 316 22.48 8.73 19.31
N PHE A 317 22.35 7.58 18.64
CA PHE A 317 22.17 6.32 19.40
C PHE A 317 22.98 5.12 18.87
N ALA A 318 23.73 5.29 17.77
CA ALA A 318 24.52 4.21 17.18
C ALA A 318 25.48 3.54 18.18
N ALA A 319 26.11 4.33 19.07
CA ALA A 319 27.03 3.83 20.10
C ALA A 319 26.35 2.95 21.17
N LEU A 320 25.03 3.09 21.35
CA LEU A 320 24.25 2.38 22.38
C LEU A 320 23.40 1.24 21.80
N SER A 321 23.46 0.99 20.49
CA SER A 321 22.62 -0.03 19.82
C SER A 321 22.75 -1.40 20.48
N ASN A 322 23.97 -1.83 20.82
CA ASN A 322 24.23 -3.09 21.52
C ASN A 322 23.65 -3.08 22.95
N GLU A 323 23.81 -1.99 23.69
CA GLU A 323 23.26 -1.89 25.06
C GLU A 323 21.73 -1.89 25.07
N LEU A 324 21.09 -1.22 24.10
CA LEU A 324 19.64 -1.16 23.97
C LEU A 324 19.03 -2.47 23.44
N ALA A 325 19.77 -3.25 22.64
CA ALA A 325 19.33 -4.56 22.16
C ALA A 325 19.20 -5.60 23.29
N GLU A 326 20.06 -5.52 24.31
CA GLU A 326 20.05 -6.38 25.51
C GLU A 326 18.88 -6.07 26.46
N ILE A 327 18.37 -4.83 26.44
CA ILE A 327 17.36 -4.37 27.41
C ILE A 327 15.96 -4.89 27.05
N GLU A 328 15.23 -5.36 28.06
CA GLU A 328 13.81 -5.68 27.92
C GLU A 328 13.02 -4.40 27.62
N HIS A 329 12.35 -4.35 26.49
CA HIS A 329 11.65 -3.15 25.98
C HIS A 329 10.62 -2.53 26.94
N ARG A 330 10.05 -3.33 27.85
CA ARG A 330 9.14 -2.86 28.91
C ARG A 330 9.84 -2.06 30.01
N LEU A 331 11.17 -2.16 30.10
CA LEU A 331 12.05 -1.43 31.02
C LEU A 331 12.78 -0.27 30.31
N LEU A 332 12.18 0.23 29.22
CA LEU A 332 12.60 1.41 28.48
C LEU A 332 11.42 2.39 28.39
N ALA A 333 11.70 3.68 28.58
CA ALA A 333 10.76 4.76 28.37
C ALA A 333 11.46 5.97 27.74
N CYS A 334 10.66 6.90 27.19
CA CYS A 334 11.17 8.10 26.54
C CYS A 334 10.51 9.32 27.17
N TYR A 335 11.32 10.27 27.64
CA TYR A 335 10.83 11.53 28.21
C TYR A 335 10.40 12.50 27.10
N PRO A 336 9.56 13.52 27.41
CA PRO A 336 9.18 14.56 26.45
C PRO A 336 10.34 15.36 25.85
N ASP A 337 11.51 15.40 26.51
CA ASP A 337 12.76 16.01 26.00
C ASP A 337 13.50 15.13 24.97
N GLY A 338 12.99 13.93 24.69
CA GLY A 338 13.56 12.94 23.78
C GLY A 338 14.69 12.11 24.36
N SER A 339 15.03 12.28 25.64
CA SER A 339 15.94 11.36 26.31
C SER A 339 15.27 10.00 26.53
N LEU A 340 16.08 8.94 26.43
CA LEU A 340 15.67 7.58 26.78
C LEU A 340 16.08 7.30 28.22
N VAL A 341 15.18 6.71 29.00
CA VAL A 341 15.47 6.16 30.33
C VAL A 341 15.26 4.65 30.29
N PHE A 342 16.20 3.90 30.85
CA PHE A 342 16.13 2.44 30.88
C PHE A 342 16.73 1.87 32.17
N GLU A 343 16.30 0.67 32.52
CA GLU A 343 16.94 -0.13 33.57
C GLU A 343 18.07 -0.97 32.97
N LYS A 344 19.23 -1.01 33.64
CA LYS A 344 20.33 -1.93 33.36
C LYS A 344 21.05 -2.31 34.65
N ASN A 345 21.10 -3.61 34.97
CA ASN A 345 21.77 -4.16 36.15
C ASN A 345 21.31 -3.54 37.49
N GLY A 346 20.00 -3.42 37.68
CA GLY A 346 19.36 -2.83 38.85
C GLY A 346 19.42 -1.30 38.90
N ASN A 347 19.88 -0.62 37.84
CA ASN A 347 20.11 0.83 37.83
C ASN A 347 19.38 1.51 36.67
N LEU A 348 18.67 2.59 36.97
CA LEU A 348 18.16 3.53 35.98
C LEU A 348 19.30 4.32 35.36
N ARG A 349 19.35 4.36 34.04
CA ARG A 349 20.24 5.20 33.25
C ARG A 349 19.41 6.06 32.31
N ARG A 350 19.86 7.29 32.06
CA ARG A 350 19.22 8.23 31.15
C ARG A 350 20.22 8.70 30.10
N VAL A 351 19.78 8.77 28.86
CA VAL A 351 20.61 9.13 27.71
C VAL A 351 19.90 10.18 26.88
N ALA A 352 20.58 11.29 26.60
CA ALA A 352 20.08 12.37 25.77
C ALA A 352 19.87 11.91 24.30
N PRO A 353 19.09 12.65 23.48
CA PRO A 353 18.97 12.40 22.04
C PRO A 353 20.30 12.37 21.26
N SER A 354 21.40 12.85 21.84
CA SER A 354 22.76 12.82 21.28
C SER A 354 23.57 11.58 21.66
N GLY A 355 23.05 10.70 22.51
CA GLY A 355 23.74 9.49 22.97
C GLY A 355 24.65 9.72 24.17
N ALA A 356 24.77 10.97 24.62
CA ALA A 356 25.45 11.28 25.87
C ALA A 356 24.61 10.78 27.06
N GLU A 357 25.25 10.06 27.97
CA GLU A 357 24.66 9.73 29.26
C GLU A 357 24.45 11.01 30.09
N MET A 358 23.32 11.06 30.80
CA MET A 358 22.91 12.20 31.61
C MET A 358 22.32 11.71 32.93
N SER A 359 22.31 12.59 33.95
CA SER A 359 21.63 12.30 35.22
C SER A 359 20.18 11.91 35.00
N VAL A 360 19.71 10.86 35.67
CA VAL A 360 18.29 10.44 35.63
C VAL A 360 17.40 11.59 36.12
N TRP A 361 17.81 12.22 37.22
CA TRP A 361 17.11 13.33 37.90
C TRP A 361 17.94 14.62 37.84
N PRO A 362 17.33 15.81 37.69
CA PRO A 362 18.05 17.08 37.51
C PRO A 362 19.07 17.44 38.60
N HIS A 363 18.87 16.94 39.82
CA HIS A 363 19.74 17.20 40.98
C HIS A 363 20.61 16.00 41.40
N SER A 364 20.54 14.89 40.66
CA SER A 364 21.39 13.71 40.90
C SER A 364 22.73 13.85 40.19
N ALA A 365 23.83 13.48 40.86
CA ALA A 365 25.12 13.34 40.20
C ALA A 365 25.11 12.06 39.31
N PRO A 366 25.64 12.10 38.08
CA PRO A 366 25.76 10.91 37.24
C PRO A 366 26.60 9.84 37.94
N GLY A 367 26.08 8.61 38.03
CA GLY A 367 26.88 7.45 38.46
C GLY A 367 27.14 7.30 39.97
N ASN A 368 26.46 8.05 40.84
CA ASN A 368 26.49 7.75 42.28
C ASN A 368 25.80 6.41 42.56
N LYS A 369 26.58 5.33 42.60
CA LYS A 369 26.14 4.06 43.18
C LYS A 369 25.91 4.26 44.67
N VAL A 370 24.68 4.03 45.11
CA VAL A 370 24.40 3.82 46.52
C VAL A 370 24.49 2.30 46.73
N ASP A 371 25.45 1.86 47.54
CA ASP A 371 25.61 0.44 47.91
C ASP A 371 24.54 0.03 48.95
N ASP A 372 23.26 0.16 48.58
CA ASP A 372 22.12 -0.27 49.38
C ASP A 372 21.65 -1.66 48.90
N GLU A 373 22.17 -2.70 49.55
CA GLU A 373 21.90 -4.10 49.22
C GLU A 373 20.44 -4.56 49.49
N SER A 374 19.50 -3.65 49.77
CA SER A 374 18.19 -3.99 50.37
C SER A 374 16.95 -3.37 49.72
N LEU A 375 17.00 -3.01 48.43
CA LEU A 375 15.81 -2.56 47.67
C LEU A 375 14.91 -3.73 47.22
N TRP A 376 14.07 -4.20 48.14
CA TRP A 376 13.14 -5.32 47.90
C TRP A 376 11.86 -4.93 47.15
N SER A 377 11.45 -3.66 47.14
CA SER A 377 10.20 -3.22 46.49
C SER A 377 10.13 -1.72 46.17
N LEU A 378 9.30 -1.32 45.20
CA LEU A 378 8.91 0.07 44.91
C LEU A 378 8.46 0.85 46.15
N SER A 379 7.88 0.18 47.16
CA SER A 379 7.46 0.84 48.40
C SER A 379 8.63 1.46 49.17
N SER A 380 9.82 0.83 49.18
CA SER A 380 11.01 1.30 49.88
C SER A 380 11.86 2.31 49.10
N LEU A 381 11.58 2.56 47.81
CA LEU A 381 12.29 3.59 47.04
C LEU A 381 12.11 4.99 47.66
N ALA A 382 13.21 5.70 47.85
CA ALA A 382 13.21 7.10 48.26
C ALA A 382 12.93 8.04 47.07
N ASP A 383 13.03 9.35 47.30
CA ASP A 383 13.10 10.35 46.23
C ASP A 383 14.37 10.17 45.39
N CYS A 384 14.30 10.52 44.10
CA CYS A 384 15.37 10.45 43.12
C CYS A 384 16.06 9.06 43.03
N PRO A 385 15.32 7.94 42.93
CA PRO A 385 15.92 6.61 42.91
C PRO A 385 16.78 6.42 41.66
N VAL A 386 18.04 6.01 41.83
CA VAL A 386 18.91 5.57 40.72
C VAL A 386 18.95 4.05 40.67
N THR A 387 18.98 3.38 41.82
CA THR A 387 18.82 1.92 41.92
C THR A 387 17.34 1.56 42.01
N VAL A 388 16.92 0.48 41.33
CA VAL A 388 15.55 -0.02 41.29
C VAL A 388 15.50 -1.53 41.57
N PRO A 389 14.38 -2.05 42.13
CA PRO A 389 14.26 -3.47 42.43
C PRO A 389 14.33 -4.34 41.17
N SER A 390 15.00 -5.51 41.26
CA SER A 390 15.07 -6.49 40.17
C SER A 390 13.71 -7.15 39.86
N SER A 391 12.70 -6.91 40.70
CA SER A 391 11.29 -7.27 40.50
C SER A 391 10.53 -6.31 39.57
N LEU A 392 11.16 -5.24 39.07
CA LEU A 392 10.56 -4.28 38.15
C LEU A 392 10.04 -5.00 36.88
N THR A 393 8.78 -4.73 36.54
CA THR A 393 8.05 -5.38 35.45
C THR A 393 7.68 -4.44 34.30
N GLY A 394 7.73 -3.13 34.53
CA GLY A 394 7.40 -2.12 33.53
C GLY A 394 7.82 -0.71 33.95
N MET A 395 8.09 0.13 32.96
CA MET A 395 8.41 1.55 33.11
C MET A 395 7.72 2.38 32.01
N HIS A 396 7.29 3.59 32.36
CA HIS A 396 6.67 4.52 31.43
C HIS A 396 7.00 5.97 31.83
N CYS A 397 7.17 6.86 30.87
CA CYS A 397 7.23 8.31 31.11
C CYS A 397 5.95 8.92 30.56
N GLY A 398 5.23 9.69 31.37
CA GLY A 398 4.05 10.39 30.90
C GLY A 398 4.39 11.66 30.11
N PRO A 399 3.44 12.20 29.33
CA PRO A 399 3.60 13.51 28.70
C PRO A 399 3.67 14.65 29.73
N ASP A 400 3.25 14.40 30.97
CA ASP A 400 3.48 15.27 32.13
C ASP A 400 4.95 15.29 32.62
N GLY A 401 5.82 14.48 32.02
CA GLY A 401 7.23 14.34 32.39
C GLY A 401 7.49 13.49 33.63
N SER A 402 6.47 12.88 34.24
CA SER A 402 6.65 11.99 35.39
C SER A 402 7.15 10.61 34.95
N LEU A 403 7.97 9.98 35.79
CA LEU A 403 8.36 8.58 35.65
C LEU A 403 7.43 7.67 36.45
N TYR A 404 6.94 6.63 35.79
CA TYR A 404 6.07 5.61 36.38
C TYR A 404 6.80 4.27 36.37
N LEU A 405 6.94 3.66 37.54
CA LEU A 405 7.56 2.34 37.75
C LEU A 405 6.51 1.32 38.18
N GLN A 406 6.62 0.07 37.72
CA GLN A 406 5.66 -1.00 38.00
C GLN A 406 6.32 -2.31 38.45
N GLU A 407 5.88 -2.81 39.59
CA GLU A 407 6.06 -4.19 40.07
C GLU A 407 4.80 -5.03 39.81
N ALA A 408 4.89 -6.34 40.08
CA ALA A 408 3.79 -7.28 39.89
C ALA A 408 2.46 -6.83 40.54
N THR A 409 2.50 -6.20 41.71
CA THR A 409 1.31 -5.70 42.44
C THR A 409 1.32 -4.20 42.76
N MET A 410 2.40 -3.47 42.46
CA MET A 410 2.53 -2.05 42.84
C MET A 410 2.92 -1.16 41.68
N VAL A 411 2.52 0.12 41.75
CA VAL A 411 3.01 1.19 40.88
C VAL A 411 3.43 2.40 41.70
N ALA A 412 4.51 3.05 41.28
CA ALA A 412 5.02 4.29 41.87
C ALA A 412 5.14 5.38 40.80
N ARG A 413 4.87 6.62 41.19
CA ARG A 413 5.04 7.83 40.36
C ARG A 413 6.09 8.73 40.98
N PHE A 414 7.03 9.19 40.17
CA PHE A 414 8.04 10.19 40.50
C PHE A 414 7.84 11.39 39.57
N ASP A 415 7.77 12.60 40.13
CA ASP A 415 7.64 13.82 39.31
C ASP A 415 8.96 14.19 38.60
N VAL A 416 8.93 15.23 37.76
CA VAL A 416 10.09 15.71 36.97
C VAL A 416 11.34 16.04 37.81
N THR A 417 11.20 16.27 39.13
CA THR A 417 12.33 16.52 40.03
C THR A 417 12.94 15.24 40.60
N GLY A 418 12.24 14.11 40.46
CA GLY A 418 12.56 12.81 41.06
C GLY A 418 11.84 12.54 42.37
N ARG A 419 11.05 13.47 42.90
CA ARG A 419 10.27 13.26 44.13
C ARG A 419 9.16 12.24 43.90
N LYS A 420 9.05 11.27 44.81
CA LYS A 420 8.03 10.23 44.85
C LYS A 420 6.68 10.83 45.23
N VAL A 421 5.74 10.84 44.29
CA VAL A 421 4.39 11.39 44.49
C VAL A 421 3.49 10.38 45.19
N TYR A 422 3.54 9.11 44.76
CA TYR A 422 2.83 8.01 45.39
C TYR A 422 3.51 6.66 45.12
N CYS A 423 3.18 5.67 45.93
CA CYS A 423 3.34 4.24 45.63
C CYS A 423 2.06 3.53 46.10
N VAL A 424 1.39 2.80 45.22
CA VAL A 424 0.08 2.19 45.50
C VAL A 424 0.03 0.74 45.03
N GLU A 425 -0.71 -0.08 45.78
CA GLU A 425 -0.94 -1.48 45.47
C GLU A 425 -2.22 -1.66 44.63
N LEU A 426 -2.10 -2.37 43.51
CA LEU A 426 -3.15 -2.64 42.51
C LEU A 426 -3.88 -3.98 42.76
N GLY A 427 -3.55 -4.68 43.85
CA GLY A 427 -4.12 -5.95 44.25
C GLY A 427 -3.47 -7.20 43.63
N ASN A 428 -3.77 -8.34 44.25
CA ASN A 428 -3.06 -9.63 44.13
C ASN A 428 -3.03 -10.30 42.74
N ASN A 429 -3.77 -9.80 41.75
CA ASN A 429 -3.87 -10.42 40.43
C ASN A 429 -2.81 -9.80 39.49
N PRO A 430 -1.66 -10.45 39.25
CA PRO A 430 -0.49 -9.82 38.64
C PRO A 430 -0.75 -9.38 37.19
N ALA A 431 -0.06 -8.32 36.76
CA ALA A 431 0.00 -7.95 35.34
C ALA A 431 0.72 -9.05 34.53
N ASP A 432 0.35 -9.21 33.25
CA ASP A 432 1.12 -10.06 32.35
C ASP A 432 2.50 -9.42 32.15
N ARG A 433 3.55 -10.18 32.49
CA ARG A 433 4.95 -9.76 32.36
C ARG A 433 5.37 -9.52 30.91
N ARG A 434 4.60 -9.98 29.92
CA ARG A 434 4.93 -9.93 28.49
C ARG A 434 4.34 -8.74 27.72
N SER A 435 3.59 -7.85 28.36
CA SER A 435 2.92 -6.73 27.67
C SER A 435 3.16 -5.40 28.37
N ARG A 436 3.28 -4.31 27.57
CA ARG A 436 3.35 -2.93 28.05
C ARG A 436 2.03 -2.50 28.68
N SER A 437 1.89 -2.75 29.99
CA SER A 437 0.64 -2.58 30.72
C SER A 437 0.38 -1.16 31.26
N LEU A 438 1.28 -0.20 30.99
CA LEU A 438 1.24 1.17 31.49
C LEU A 438 1.06 2.20 30.36
N GLY A 439 0.22 3.21 30.60
CA GLY A 439 0.19 4.46 29.84
C GLY A 439 -0.27 5.62 30.72
N ALA A 440 0.20 6.84 30.51
CA ALA A 440 -0.19 8.02 31.30
C ALA A 440 -0.68 9.18 30.41
N ASP A 441 -1.59 10.01 30.96
CA ASP A 441 -2.11 11.22 30.29
C ASP A 441 -1.41 12.51 30.77
N LEU A 442 -1.79 13.66 30.18
CA LEU A 442 -1.19 14.96 30.50
C LEU A 442 -1.60 15.50 31.88
N ALA A 443 -2.68 14.98 32.47
CA ALA A 443 -3.07 15.29 33.84
C ALA A 443 -2.27 14.46 34.88
N GLY A 444 -1.42 13.54 34.43
CA GLY A 444 -0.64 12.65 35.29
C GLY A 444 -1.45 11.48 35.86
N ASN A 445 -2.56 11.10 35.22
CA ASN A 445 -3.25 9.85 35.55
C ASN A 445 -2.55 8.68 34.85
N LEU A 446 -2.25 7.64 35.61
CA LEU A 446 -1.68 6.39 35.12
C LEU A 446 -2.78 5.36 34.87
N TYR A 447 -2.80 4.76 33.69
CA TYR A 447 -3.69 3.67 33.31
C TYR A 447 -2.90 2.36 33.31
N VAL A 448 -3.38 1.37 34.06
CA VAL A 448 -2.71 0.07 34.26
C VAL A 448 -3.62 -1.09 33.88
N ILE A 449 -3.25 -1.84 32.85
CA ILE A 449 -3.91 -3.10 32.48
C ILE A 449 -3.56 -4.18 33.52
N ARG A 450 -4.60 -4.86 34.02
CA ARG A 450 -4.51 -6.14 34.75
C ARG A 450 -5.25 -7.22 33.96
N SER A 451 -5.11 -8.48 34.36
CA SER A 451 -5.73 -9.62 33.69
C SER A 451 -7.27 -9.62 33.70
N ASP A 452 -7.90 -8.87 34.61
CA ASP A 452 -9.36 -8.82 34.80
C ASP A 452 -9.96 -7.40 34.70
N ARG A 453 -9.14 -6.34 34.69
CA ARG A 453 -9.60 -4.95 34.79
C ARG A 453 -8.59 -3.94 34.25
N LEU A 454 -9.07 -2.73 33.94
CA LEU A 454 -8.23 -1.54 33.74
C LEU A 454 -8.36 -0.61 34.95
N VAL A 455 -7.25 -0.31 35.62
CA VAL A 455 -7.22 0.63 36.76
C VAL A 455 -6.63 1.95 36.30
N GLN A 456 -7.30 3.06 36.62
CA GLN A 456 -6.75 4.40 36.58
C GLN A 456 -6.26 4.76 37.98
N VAL A 457 -5.00 5.15 38.11
CA VAL A 457 -4.43 5.77 39.31
C VAL A 457 -4.28 7.25 39.00
N GLY A 458 -5.07 8.10 39.65
CA GLY A 458 -5.01 9.54 39.44
C GLY A 458 -3.69 10.13 39.95
N ALA A 459 -3.39 11.36 39.54
CA ALA A 459 -2.12 12.05 39.85
C ALA A 459 -1.70 12.04 41.34
N ALA A 460 -2.65 11.97 42.27
CA ALA A 460 -2.44 11.91 43.73
C ALA A 460 -2.48 10.49 44.33
N GLY A 461 -2.49 9.43 43.51
CA GLY A 461 -2.52 8.03 43.95
C GLY A 461 -3.92 7.42 44.16
N GLY A 462 -4.99 8.19 44.01
CA GLY A 462 -6.36 7.67 44.12
C GLY A 462 -6.69 6.68 43.00
N GLN A 463 -7.23 5.51 43.33
CA GLN A 463 -7.51 4.44 42.35
C GLN A 463 -8.99 4.43 41.93
N ASN A 464 -9.23 4.21 40.64
CA ASN A 464 -10.55 4.06 40.03
C ASN A 464 -10.53 2.91 39.01
N VAL A 465 -11.56 2.07 38.97
CA VAL A 465 -11.65 0.98 37.98
C VAL A 465 -12.44 1.47 36.77
N VAL A 466 -11.76 1.60 35.63
CA VAL A 466 -12.35 2.15 34.39
C VAL A 466 -13.12 1.08 33.62
N LEU A 467 -12.56 -0.14 33.55
CA LEU A 467 -13.14 -1.28 32.82
C LEU A 467 -13.00 -2.57 33.63
N LEU A 468 -14.00 -3.45 33.54
CA LEU A 468 -14.04 -4.79 34.16
C LEU A 468 -14.34 -5.85 33.10
N ALA A 469 -13.54 -6.91 33.02
CA ALA A 469 -13.67 -7.92 31.96
C ALA A 469 -15.02 -8.67 31.95
N GLU A 470 -15.64 -8.84 33.11
CA GLU A 470 -16.96 -9.49 33.22
C GLU A 470 -18.12 -8.62 32.70
N ARG A 471 -17.94 -7.30 32.64
CA ARG A 471 -18.97 -6.32 32.25
C ARG A 471 -18.74 -5.74 30.86
N ASP A 472 -17.49 -5.35 30.58
CA ASP A 472 -17.14 -4.45 29.47
C ASP A 472 -16.51 -5.19 28.29
N THR A 473 -16.57 -6.53 28.28
CA THR A 473 -16.03 -7.40 27.21
C THR A 473 -14.53 -7.19 26.92
N LEU A 474 -13.74 -6.76 27.91
CA LEU A 474 -12.28 -6.83 27.79
C LEU A 474 -11.89 -8.28 27.46
N PRO A 475 -11.14 -8.51 26.36
CA PRO A 475 -10.62 -9.84 26.09
C PRO A 475 -9.76 -10.29 27.28
N ARG A 476 -9.94 -11.54 27.72
CA ARG A 476 -9.00 -12.21 28.65
C ARG A 476 -7.64 -12.55 27.99
N ALA A 477 -7.40 -12.01 26.79
CA ALA A 477 -6.15 -12.15 26.07
C ALA A 477 -5.15 -11.08 26.53
N LYS A 478 -3.90 -11.22 26.10
CA LYS A 478 -2.87 -10.21 26.35
C LYS A 478 -3.26 -8.89 25.71
N MET A 479 -2.98 -7.79 26.39
CA MET A 479 -3.28 -6.45 25.92
C MET A 479 -2.20 -5.46 26.32
N ILE A 480 -2.17 -4.38 25.57
CA ILE A 480 -1.22 -3.26 25.64
C ILE A 480 -2.01 -1.97 25.53
N ILE A 481 -1.55 -0.94 26.23
CA ILE A 481 -2.21 0.36 26.31
C ILE A 481 -1.35 1.45 25.69
N ALA A 482 -2.00 2.39 25.01
CA ALA A 482 -1.42 3.68 24.69
C ALA A 482 -2.41 4.77 25.11
N ALA A 483 -2.09 5.48 26.19
CA ALA A 483 -2.88 6.60 26.68
C ALA A 483 -2.63 7.84 25.82
N CYS A 484 -3.69 8.62 25.58
CA CYS A 484 -3.64 9.90 24.90
C CYS A 484 -3.57 11.05 25.93
N PRO A 485 -3.03 12.23 25.57
CA PRO A 485 -2.91 13.38 26.47
C PRO A 485 -4.24 13.85 27.08
N ASP A 486 -5.37 13.64 26.39
CA ASP A 486 -6.72 13.99 26.84
C ASP A 486 -7.34 12.97 27.81
N GLY A 487 -6.60 11.93 28.20
CA GLY A 487 -7.06 10.82 29.03
C GLY A 487 -7.88 9.77 28.28
N SER A 488 -8.15 9.96 26.98
CA SER A 488 -8.62 8.85 26.13
C SER A 488 -7.50 7.83 25.96
N PHE A 489 -7.80 6.59 25.60
CA PHE A 489 -6.78 5.56 25.48
C PHE A 489 -7.12 4.51 24.45
N TRP A 490 -6.07 3.90 23.92
CA TRP A 490 -6.12 2.74 23.05
C TRP A 490 -5.80 1.47 23.83
N LEU A 491 -6.55 0.41 23.55
CA LEU A 491 -6.21 -0.95 23.92
C LEU A 491 -5.97 -1.74 22.63
N PHE A 492 -4.87 -2.49 22.56
CA PHE A 492 -4.60 -3.42 21.47
C PHE A 492 -4.49 -4.85 22.02
N GLY A 493 -5.05 -5.81 21.29
CA GLY A 493 -4.97 -7.24 21.55
C GLY A 493 -4.40 -7.99 20.34
N GLU A 494 -4.23 -9.30 20.47
CA GLU A 494 -3.76 -10.17 19.38
C GLU A 494 -4.75 -10.17 18.19
N LYS A 495 -4.31 -10.64 17.01
CA LYS A 495 -5.17 -10.82 15.82
C LYS A 495 -5.89 -9.54 15.33
N GLY A 496 -5.19 -8.41 15.39
CA GLY A 496 -5.70 -7.15 14.87
C GLY A 496 -6.74 -6.46 15.74
N LEU A 497 -7.02 -6.97 16.94
CA LEU A 497 -8.05 -6.41 17.80
C LEU A 497 -7.57 -5.09 18.42
N ALA A 498 -8.37 -4.03 18.30
CA ALA A 498 -8.03 -2.72 18.84
C ALA A 498 -9.29 -1.92 19.17
N TRP A 499 -9.24 -1.19 20.28
CA TRP A 499 -10.33 -0.36 20.78
C TRP A 499 -9.79 1.02 21.18
N LYS A 500 -10.49 2.09 20.79
CA LYS A 500 -10.27 3.44 21.35
C LYS A 500 -11.40 3.73 22.33
N LEU A 501 -11.06 4.23 23.51
CA LEU A 501 -12.02 4.54 24.57
C LEU A 501 -11.80 5.97 25.10
N ALA A 502 -12.89 6.63 25.50
CA ALA A 502 -12.85 7.91 26.19
C ALA A 502 -12.33 7.75 27.65
N PRO A 503 -11.95 8.83 28.35
CA PRO A 503 -11.39 8.74 29.71
C PRO A 503 -12.21 7.93 30.72
N GLY A 504 -13.54 7.96 30.60
CA GLY A 504 -14.46 7.16 31.43
C GLY A 504 -14.76 5.75 30.90
N GLY A 505 -13.91 5.17 30.04
CA GLY A 505 -14.10 3.81 29.49
C GLY A 505 -15.19 3.67 28.42
N ARG A 506 -15.81 4.77 27.96
CA ARG A 506 -16.81 4.71 26.88
C ARG A 506 -16.13 4.39 25.55
N LEU A 507 -16.52 3.27 24.93
CA LEU A 507 -16.03 2.86 23.61
C LEU A 507 -16.29 3.93 22.54
N LEU A 508 -15.24 4.28 21.79
CA LEU A 508 -15.26 5.23 20.66
C LEU A 508 -15.04 4.52 19.32
N PHE A 509 -14.21 3.48 19.28
CA PHE A 509 -13.88 2.69 18.09
C PHE A 509 -13.55 1.24 18.48
N ALA A 510 -13.86 0.28 17.61
CA ALA A 510 -13.47 -1.13 17.74
C ALA A 510 -13.20 -1.73 16.36
N SER A 511 -11.98 -2.24 16.12
CA SER A 511 -11.54 -2.75 14.80
C SER A 511 -12.25 -4.02 14.34
N GLU A 512 -12.98 -4.69 15.22
CA GLU A 512 -13.80 -5.89 14.96
C GLU A 512 -15.22 -5.57 14.43
N LYS A 513 -15.70 -4.33 14.65
CA LYS A 513 -17.02 -3.86 14.18
C LYS A 513 -16.96 -3.26 12.79
N GLU A 514 -15.77 -2.93 12.32
CA GLU A 514 -15.50 -2.46 10.98
C GLU A 514 -15.35 -3.63 9.98
N PRO A 515 -15.75 -3.45 8.71
CA PRO A 515 -15.66 -4.50 7.70
C PRO A 515 -14.18 -4.79 7.36
N ARG A 516 -13.63 -5.86 7.95
CA ARG A 516 -12.31 -6.37 7.57
C ARG A 516 -12.40 -7.07 6.21
N PRO A 517 -11.46 -6.81 5.27
CA PRO A 517 -11.18 -7.77 4.20
C PRO A 517 -10.84 -9.10 4.87
N LYS A 518 -11.42 -10.22 4.42
CA LYS A 518 -10.89 -11.51 4.82
C LYS A 518 -9.49 -11.63 4.25
N ASN A 519 -8.47 -11.70 5.12
CA ASN A 519 -7.16 -12.17 4.70
C ASN A 519 -7.36 -13.56 4.10
N PRO A 520 -7.00 -13.77 2.82
CA PRO A 520 -7.26 -15.04 2.17
C PRO A 520 -6.46 -16.11 2.89
N SER A 521 -7.16 -17.15 3.33
CA SER A 521 -6.55 -18.33 3.94
C SER A 521 -5.54 -18.97 2.98
N ARG A 522 -4.62 -19.75 3.53
CA ARG A 522 -3.67 -20.55 2.73
C ARG A 522 -4.38 -21.30 1.60
N ASP A 523 -5.52 -21.92 1.88
CA ASP A 523 -6.28 -22.70 0.91
C ASP A 523 -6.98 -21.82 -0.13
N GLU A 524 -7.50 -20.64 0.24
CA GLU A 524 -8.05 -19.66 -0.72
C GLU A 524 -6.96 -19.08 -1.65
N VAL A 525 -5.75 -18.81 -1.14
CA VAL A 525 -4.62 -18.36 -1.96
C VAL A 525 -4.15 -19.47 -2.90
N VAL A 526 -4.05 -20.71 -2.42
CA VAL A 526 -3.75 -21.89 -3.25
C VAL A 526 -4.82 -22.09 -4.33
N GLN A 527 -6.11 -22.06 -3.96
CA GLN A 527 -7.19 -22.23 -4.92
C GLN A 527 -7.17 -21.11 -5.98
N GLN A 528 -7.00 -19.84 -5.58
CA GLN A 528 -6.91 -18.73 -6.53
C GLN A 528 -5.72 -18.90 -7.49
N HIS A 529 -4.58 -19.42 -7.03
CA HIS A 529 -3.43 -19.71 -7.89
C HIS A 529 -3.66 -20.91 -8.81
N VAL A 530 -4.33 -21.96 -8.32
CA VAL A 530 -4.76 -23.11 -9.14
C VAL A 530 -5.74 -22.66 -10.21
N ASP A 531 -6.73 -21.85 -9.88
CA ASP A 531 -7.71 -21.30 -10.83
C ASP A 531 -7.01 -20.44 -11.88
N THR A 532 -6.14 -19.51 -11.46
CA THR A 532 -5.39 -18.63 -12.37
C THR A 532 -4.47 -19.43 -13.30
N THR A 533 -3.79 -20.45 -12.77
CA THR A 533 -2.90 -21.32 -13.57
C THR A 533 -3.69 -22.22 -14.52
N THR A 534 -4.83 -22.75 -14.07
CA THR A 534 -5.73 -23.56 -14.88
C THR A 534 -6.29 -22.73 -16.04
N GLU A 535 -6.68 -21.49 -15.79
CA GLU A 535 -7.18 -20.59 -16.83
C GLU A 535 -6.07 -20.20 -17.83
N MET A 536 -4.86 -19.91 -17.36
CA MET A 536 -3.70 -19.72 -18.25
C MET A 536 -3.40 -20.95 -19.11
N LEU A 537 -3.52 -22.16 -18.56
CA LEU A 537 -3.33 -23.41 -19.30
C LEU A 537 -4.44 -23.64 -20.34
N LYS A 538 -5.71 -23.35 -20.02
CA LYS A 538 -6.82 -23.39 -20.99
C LYS A 538 -6.59 -22.42 -22.14
N VAL A 539 -6.25 -21.16 -21.85
CA VAL A 539 -5.97 -20.12 -22.86
C VAL A 539 -4.79 -20.53 -23.75
N ARG A 540 -3.75 -21.16 -23.17
CA ARG A 540 -2.64 -21.71 -23.96
C ARG A 540 -3.07 -22.88 -24.85
N ALA A 541 -3.81 -23.85 -24.32
CA ALA A 541 -4.30 -25.00 -25.07
C ALA A 541 -5.23 -24.57 -26.23
N GLN A 542 -6.11 -23.59 -25.99
CA GLN A 542 -6.95 -22.98 -27.04
C GLN A 542 -6.09 -22.33 -28.13
N ALA A 543 -5.08 -21.53 -27.77
CA ALA A 543 -4.17 -20.91 -28.73
C ALA A 543 -3.36 -21.95 -29.54
N GLU A 544 -2.98 -23.09 -28.93
CA GLU A 544 -2.31 -24.20 -29.61
C GLU A 544 -3.27 -24.93 -30.58
N VAL A 545 -4.54 -25.13 -30.21
CA VAL A 545 -5.59 -25.69 -31.09
C VAL A 545 -5.91 -24.75 -32.26
N GLU A 546 -6.10 -23.46 -32.02
CA GLU A 546 -6.30 -22.46 -33.08
C GLU A 546 -5.11 -22.42 -34.05
N ASN A 547 -3.89 -22.53 -33.54
CA ASN A 547 -2.70 -22.58 -34.37
C ASN A 547 -2.63 -23.87 -35.20
N MET A 548 -2.99 -25.01 -34.63
CA MET A 548 -3.08 -26.29 -35.33
C MET A 548 -4.14 -26.27 -36.44
N GLN A 549 -5.33 -25.69 -36.16
CA GLN A 549 -6.38 -25.48 -37.16
C GLN A 549 -5.93 -24.56 -38.30
N ARG A 550 -5.20 -23.48 -37.99
CA ARG A 550 -4.61 -22.57 -38.99
C ARG A 550 -3.63 -23.31 -39.90
N VAL A 551 -2.70 -24.07 -39.32
CA VAL A 551 -1.72 -24.87 -40.08
C VAL A 551 -2.42 -25.92 -40.95
N TYR A 552 -3.47 -26.59 -40.44
CA TYR A 552 -4.24 -27.55 -41.22
C TYR A 552 -4.97 -26.89 -42.41
N GLY A 553 -5.59 -25.72 -42.20
CA GLY A 553 -6.24 -24.94 -43.25
C GLY A 553 -5.27 -24.44 -44.32
N GLU A 554 -4.06 -24.02 -43.94
CA GLU A 554 -2.99 -23.69 -44.88
C GLU A 554 -2.54 -24.91 -45.71
N LEU A 555 -2.45 -26.09 -45.08
CA LEU A 555 -2.04 -27.33 -45.73
C LEU A 555 -3.12 -27.87 -46.69
N GLU A 556 -4.40 -27.80 -46.32
CA GLU A 556 -5.52 -28.03 -47.23
C GLU A 556 -5.50 -27.08 -48.43
N ARG A 557 -5.26 -25.79 -48.19
CA ARG A 557 -5.18 -24.79 -49.26
C ARG A 557 -4.03 -25.12 -50.22
N GLN A 558 -2.84 -25.45 -49.71
CA GLN A 558 -1.71 -25.90 -50.54
C GLN A 558 -2.05 -27.17 -51.35
N LYS A 559 -2.80 -28.11 -50.76
CA LYS A 559 -3.27 -29.30 -51.47
C LYS A 559 -4.20 -28.95 -52.64
N ARG A 560 -5.21 -28.09 -52.40
CA ARG A 560 -6.12 -27.61 -53.45
C ARG A 560 -5.39 -26.81 -54.54
N GLU A 561 -4.38 -26.02 -54.18
CA GLU A 561 -3.53 -25.30 -55.15
C GLU A 561 -2.70 -26.28 -56.02
N ARG A 562 -2.22 -27.40 -55.46
CA ARG A 562 -1.53 -28.47 -56.22
C ARG A 562 -2.49 -29.24 -57.13
N GLU A 563 -3.65 -29.64 -56.62
CA GLU A 563 -4.70 -30.32 -57.39
C GLU A 563 -5.20 -29.43 -58.55
N GLY A 564 -5.41 -28.14 -58.30
CA GLY A 564 -5.74 -27.14 -59.33
C GLY A 564 -4.68 -27.02 -60.41
N ARG A 565 -3.38 -26.95 -60.04
CA ARG A 565 -2.27 -26.94 -61.01
C ARG A 565 -2.20 -28.23 -61.83
N ALA A 566 -2.39 -29.40 -61.19
CA ALA A 566 -2.40 -30.69 -61.89
C ALA A 566 -3.56 -30.78 -62.91
N ASN A 567 -4.75 -30.31 -62.53
CA ASN A 567 -5.90 -30.23 -63.43
C ASN A 567 -5.63 -29.30 -64.62
N ILE A 568 -5.02 -28.12 -64.40
CA ILE A 568 -4.64 -27.20 -65.49
C ILE A 568 -3.63 -27.86 -66.44
N VAL A 569 -2.61 -28.55 -65.93
CA VAL A 569 -1.63 -29.28 -66.75
C VAL A 569 -2.30 -30.39 -67.56
N SER A 570 -3.23 -31.16 -66.96
CA SER A 570 -4.00 -32.19 -67.65
C SER A 570 -4.88 -31.62 -68.77
N TRP A 571 -5.56 -30.49 -68.54
CA TRP A 571 -6.33 -29.77 -69.55
C TRP A 571 -5.47 -29.27 -70.71
N ILE A 572 -4.29 -28.71 -70.43
CA ILE A 572 -3.33 -28.30 -71.46
C ILE A 572 -2.88 -29.51 -72.29
N PHE A 573 -2.57 -30.64 -71.63
CA PHE A 573 -2.13 -31.86 -72.32
C PHE A 573 -3.23 -32.44 -73.23
N MET A 574 -4.48 -32.48 -72.74
CA MET A 574 -5.65 -32.85 -73.54
C MET A 574 -5.85 -31.92 -74.74
N LEU A 575 -5.75 -30.60 -74.54
CA LEU A 575 -5.88 -29.61 -75.62
C LEU A 575 -4.81 -29.83 -76.71
N VAL A 576 -3.55 -30.01 -76.32
CA VAL A 576 -2.43 -30.28 -77.24
C VAL A 576 -2.64 -31.61 -77.98
N PHE A 577 -3.12 -32.65 -77.31
CA PHE A 577 -3.44 -33.94 -77.93
C PHE A 577 -4.57 -33.84 -78.96
N PHE A 578 -5.64 -33.11 -78.66
CA PHE A 578 -6.71 -32.85 -79.64
C PHE A 578 -6.24 -32.03 -80.85
N LEU A 579 -5.40 -31.02 -80.64
CA LEU A 579 -4.80 -30.25 -81.74
C LEU A 579 -3.90 -31.12 -82.62
N ALA A 580 -3.11 -32.03 -82.03
CA ALA A 580 -2.28 -32.98 -82.77
C ALA A 580 -3.12 -33.99 -83.58
N LEU A 581 -4.21 -34.52 -83.01
CA LEU A 581 -5.17 -35.38 -83.71
C LEU A 581 -5.86 -34.66 -84.89
N ALA A 582 -6.26 -33.40 -84.69
CA ALA A 582 -6.85 -32.59 -85.75
C ALA A 582 -5.87 -32.33 -86.89
N ALA A 583 -4.60 -32.01 -86.58
CA ALA A 583 -3.54 -31.83 -87.57
C ALA A 583 -3.23 -33.13 -88.33
N TYR A 584 -3.14 -34.27 -87.64
CA TYR A 584 -2.93 -35.57 -88.27
C TYR A 584 -4.03 -35.90 -89.28
N LYS A 585 -5.30 -35.67 -88.91
CA LYS A 585 -6.48 -35.89 -89.76
C LYS A 585 -6.64 -34.88 -90.91
N ALA A 586 -5.83 -33.83 -90.95
CA ALA A 586 -5.78 -32.88 -92.06
C ALA A 586 -4.66 -33.19 -93.08
N CYS A 587 -3.73 -34.09 -92.73
CA CYS A 587 -2.56 -34.43 -93.55
C CYS A 587 -2.60 -35.85 -94.14
N GLY A 588 -3.66 -36.63 -93.88
CA GLY A 588 -3.91 -37.96 -94.45
C GLY A 588 -5.35 -38.09 -94.90
#